data_AF-A0A5K0Z6T3-F1
#
_entry.id   AF-A0A5K0Z6T3-F1
#
_cell.length_a   1.000
_cell.length_b   1.000
_cell.length_c   1.000
_cell.angle_alpha   90.00
_cell.angle_beta   90.00
_cell.angle_gamma   90.00
#
_symmetry.space_group_name_H-M   'P 1'
#
loop_
_entity.id
_entity.type
_entity.pdbx_description
1 polymer ?
#
loop_
_entity_poly.entity_id
_entity_poly.type
_entity_poly.pdbx_seq_one_letter_code
_entity_poly.pdbx_strand_id
1 'polypeptide(L)' 'IGEIIARFERKGFKLVAIRLVIPTKSIAEEHCRKNRIKGSSFNSLSNFLCSGPVLAM' A
#
# COMPACT_ATOMS: atom_id res chain seq x y z
N ILE A 1 9.01 5.06 8.88
CA ILE A 1 9.09 4.97 7.39
C ILE A 1 10.54 4.92 6.91
N GLY A 2 11.42 5.86 7.30
CA GLY A 2 12.84 5.87 6.85
C GLY A 2 13.61 4.57 7.08
N GLU A 3 13.47 3.95 8.26
CA GLU A 3 14.11 2.64 8.55
C GLU A 3 13.62 1.51 7.63
N ILE A 4 12.37 1.57 7.14
CA ILE A 4 11.85 0.58 6.18
C ILE A 4 12.54 0.76 4.84
N ILE A 5 12.63 1.99 4.33
CA ILE A 5 13.32 2.31 3.08
C ILE A 5 14.79 1.88 3.16
N ALA A 6 15.48 2.24 4.25
CA ALA A 6 16.88 1.89 4.48
C ALA A 6 17.12 0.37 4.45
N ARG A 7 16.16 -0.45 4.86
CA ARG A 7 16.27 -1.93 4.75
C ARG A 7 16.25 -2.41 3.31
N PHE A 8 15.45 -1.80 2.43
CA PHE A 8 15.45 -2.14 1.00
C PHE A 8 16.76 -1.73 0.34
N GLU A 9 17.27 -0.54 0.65
CA GLU A 9 18.54 -0.05 0.13
C GLU A 9 19.73 -0.89 0.61
N ARG A 10 19.79 -1.23 1.90
CA ARG A 10 20.83 -2.12 2.46
C ARG A 10 20.80 -3.51 1.83
N LYS A 11 19.63 -3.97 1.38
CA LYS A 11 19.49 -5.24 0.65
C LYS A 11 19.95 -5.15 -0.82
N GLY A 12 20.30 -3.95 -1.30
CA GLY A 12 20.77 -3.70 -2.65
C GLY A 12 19.66 -3.38 -3.65
N PHE A 13 18.43 -3.11 -3.20
CA PHE A 13 17.38 -2.64 -4.10
C PHE A 13 17.61 -1.17 -4.45
N LYS A 14 17.43 -0.84 -5.73
CA LYS A 14 17.43 0.54 -6.22
C LYS A 14 16.02 1.11 -6.11
N LEU A 15 15.84 2.16 -5.33
CA LEU A 15 14.59 2.91 -5.29
C LEU A 15 14.42 3.67 -6.62
N VAL A 16 13.40 3.32 -7.40
CA VAL A 16 13.14 3.93 -8.73
C VAL A 16 12.05 4.99 -8.70
N ALA A 17 11.11 4.88 -7.76
CA ALA A 17 10.04 5.85 -7.54
C ALA A 17 9.55 5.75 -6.10
N ILE A 18 9.03 6.86 -5.58
CA ILE A 18 8.38 6.91 -4.28
C ILE A 18 7.28 7.96 -4.33
N ARG A 19 6.10 7.66 -3.77
CA ARG A 19 4.98 8.59 -3.72
C ARG A 19 4.18 8.41 -2.44
N LEU A 20 3.98 9.51 -1.71
CA LEU A 20 2.99 9.55 -0.64
C LEU A 20 1.61 9.79 -1.26
N VAL A 21 0.67 8.88 -1.01
CA VAL A 21 -0.68 8.92 -1.59
C VAL A 21 -1.72 8.70 -0.51
N ILE A 22 -2.84 9.39 -0.62
CA ILE A 22 -4.07 8.98 0.08
C ILE A 22 -4.91 8.26 -0.98
N PRO A 23 -4.95 6.91 -0.98
CA PRO A 23 -5.65 6.18 -2.01
C PRO A 23 -7.16 6.44 -1.93
N THR A 24 -7.81 6.55 -3.07
CA THR A 24 -9.27 6.52 -3.13
C THR A 24 -9.76 5.09 -2.98
N LYS A 25 -11.01 4.93 -2.56
CA LYS A 25 -11.61 3.60 -2.36
C LYS A 25 -11.53 2.73 -3.62
N SER A 26 -11.75 3.32 -4.80
CA SER A 26 -11.61 2.63 -6.09
C SER A 26 -10.20 2.07 -6.33
N ILE A 27 -9.15 2.86 -6.06
CA ILE A 27 -7.75 2.40 -6.21
C ILE A 27 -7.43 1.29 -5.20
N ALA A 28 -7.88 1.43 -3.96
CA ALA A 28 -7.68 0.42 -2.91
C ALA A 28 -8.39 -0.90 -3.27
N GLU A 29 -9.63 -0.83 -3.75
CA GLU A 29 -10.40 -2.00 -4.19
C GLU A 29 -9.77 -2.69 -5.39
N GLU A 30 -9.32 -1.92 -6.40
CA GLU A 30 -8.64 -2.48 -7.56
C GLU A 30 -7.32 -3.16 -7.16
N HIS A 31 -6.53 -2.52 -6.29
CA HIS A 31 -5.29 -3.07 -5.76
C HIS A 31 -5.52 -4.38 -4.99
N CYS A 32 -6.57 -4.43 -4.15
CA CYS A 32 -6.92 -5.61 -3.37
C CYS A 32 -7.65 -6.69 -4.17
N ARG A 33 -8.20 -6.38 -5.36
CA ARG A 33 -9.02 -7.29 -6.18
C ARG A 33 -8.34 -8.63 -6.49
N LYS A 34 -7.00 -8.64 -6.58
CA LYS A 34 -6.21 -9.84 -6.90
C LYS A 34 -6.06 -10.79 -5.71
N ASN A 35 -6.13 -10.27 -4.48
CA ASN A 35 -6.15 -11.07 -3.27
C ASN A 35 -7.59 -11.55 -3.05
N ARG A 36 -7.84 -12.84 -3.31
CA ARG A 36 -9.12 -13.54 -3.15
C ARG A 36 -9.62 -13.61 -1.68
N ILE A 37 -9.51 -12.53 -0.91
CA ILE A 37 -10.16 -12.43 0.40
C ILE A 37 -11.63 -12.14 0.15
N LYS A 38 -12.41 -13.20 -0.11
CA LYS A 38 -13.87 -13.10 -0.18
C LYS A 38 -14.41 -12.88 1.24
N GLY A 39 -15.16 -11.80 1.45
CA GLY A 39 -15.92 -11.57 2.68
C GLY A 39 -15.76 -10.16 3.30
N SER A 40 -16.32 -9.98 4.50
CA SER A 40 -16.40 -8.71 5.24
C SER A 40 -15.03 -8.01 5.45
N SER A 41 -13.95 -8.80 5.51
CA SER A 41 -12.58 -8.30 5.69
C SER A 41 -12.08 -7.44 4.52
N PHE A 42 -12.63 -7.59 3.31
CA PHE A 42 -12.21 -6.80 2.13
C PHE A 42 -12.58 -5.32 2.26
N ASN A 43 -13.81 -5.03 2.70
CA ASN A 43 -14.28 -3.65 2.88
C ASN A 43 -13.62 -2.96 4.08
N SER A 44 -13.31 -3.73 5.14
CA SER A 44 -12.53 -3.22 6.27
C SER A 44 -11.10 -2.86 5.85
N LEU A 45 -10.46 -3.71 5.04
CA LEU A 45 -9.11 -3.47 4.54
C LEU A 45 -9.04 -2.27 3.59
N SER A 46 -10.01 -2.12 2.68
CA SER A 46 -10.04 -0.97 1.78
C SER A 46 -10.27 0.34 2.53
N ASN A 47 -11.17 0.34 3.52
CA ASN A 47 -11.38 1.50 4.40
C ASN A 47 -10.12 1.82 5.23
N PHE A 48 -9.41 0.80 5.74
CA PHE A 48 -8.15 0.99 6.46
C PHE A 48 -7.07 1.60 5.55
N LEU A 49 -6.91 1.08 4.33
CA LEU A 49 -5.99 1.63 3.34
C LEU A 49 -6.28 3.09 2.98
N CYS A 50 -7.55 3.49 2.99
CA CYS A 50 -7.98 4.86 2.71
C CYS A 50 -8.00 5.78 3.94
N SER A 51 -7.71 5.27 5.14
CA SER A 51 -7.81 6.03 6.39
C SER A 51 -6.71 7.07 6.59
N GLY A 52 -5.63 6.99 5.80
CA GLY A 52 -4.50 7.91 5.91
C GLY A 52 -3.53 7.80 4.74
N PRO A 53 -2.47 8.62 4.77
CA PRO A 53 -1.45 8.59 3.74
C PRO A 53 -0.63 7.30 3.79
N VAL A 54 -0.45 6.70 2.61
CA VAL A 54 0.35 5.49 2.36
C VAL A 54 1.54 5.86 1.51
N LEU A 55 2.70 5.31 1.85
CA LEU A 55 3.91 5.45 1.03
C LEU A 55 3.98 4.30 0.03
N ALA A 56 3.83 4.60 -1.26
CA ALA A 56 4.08 3.67 -2.36
C ALA A 56 5.54 3.82 -2.81
N MET A 57 6.28 2.73 -2.81
CA MET A 57 7.71 2.64 -3.14
C MET A 57 8.03 1.31 -3.81
#